data_AF-A0A412IFV0-F1
#
_entry.id   AF-A0A412IFV0-F1
#
_cell.length_a   1.000
_cell.length_b   1.000
_cell.length_c   1.000
_cell.angle_alpha   90.00
_cell.angle_beta   90.00
_cell.angle_gamma   90.00
#
_symmetry.space_group_name_H-M   'P 1'
#
loop_
_entity.id
_entity.type
_entity.pdbx_description
1 polymer ?
#
loop_
_entity_poly.entity_id
_entity_poly.type
_entity_poly.pdbx_seq_one_letter_code
_entity_poly.pdbx_strand_id
1 'polypeptide(L)'
;MRDYIRKFPDTSDRRQELAGLLEASEGRIRYYEYQLDADAGTLSAAKYDQLLAECNSEYRRYNQLEEELEALEKPKKSPENKEKRRKLNRERREKINY
;
A
#
# COMPACT_ATOMS: atom_id res chain seq x y z
N MET A 1 16.05 -8.57 -39.44
CA MET A 1 14.82 -8.41 -38.64
C MET A 1 15.27 -8.13 -37.22
N ARG A 2 14.90 -6.98 -36.63
CA ARG A 2 15.23 -6.67 -35.23
C ARG A 2 14.18 -7.34 -34.35
N ASP A 3 14.57 -8.40 -33.67
CA ASP A 3 13.75 -9.06 -32.67
C ASP A 3 13.65 -8.14 -31.44
N TYR A 4 12.58 -7.36 -31.39
CA TYR A 4 12.18 -6.68 -30.17
C TYR A 4 11.58 -7.72 -29.24
N ILE A 5 12.44 -8.52 -28.59
CA ILE A 5 12.05 -9.32 -27.44
C ILE A 5 11.61 -8.31 -26.39
N ARG A 6 10.28 -8.14 -26.26
CA ARG A 6 9.64 -7.42 -25.18
C ARG A 6 10.04 -8.17 -23.90
N LYS A 7 11.14 -7.75 -23.27
CA LYS A 7 11.53 -8.20 -21.94
C LYS A 7 10.40 -7.77 -21.00
N PHE A 8 9.46 -8.68 -20.76
CA PHE A 8 8.64 -8.59 -19.58
C PHE A 8 9.63 -8.63 -18.41
N PRO A 9 9.59 -7.65 -17.49
CA PRO A 9 10.47 -7.70 -16.32
C PRO A 9 10.27 -9.05 -15.64
N ASP A 10 11.37 -9.71 -15.32
CA ASP A 10 11.30 -11.01 -14.67
C ASP A 10 10.53 -10.80 -13.35
N THR A 11 9.69 -11.77 -12.99
CA THR A 11 8.89 -11.66 -11.76
C THR A 11 9.76 -11.51 -10.52
N SER A 12 11.03 -11.91 -10.60
CA SER A 12 12.06 -11.64 -9.58
C SER A 12 12.42 -10.16 -9.49
N ASP A 13 12.66 -9.48 -10.61
CA ASP A 13 13.04 -8.06 -10.66
C ASP A 13 11.92 -7.18 -10.09
N ARG A 14 10.67 -7.47 -10.48
CA ARG A 14 9.51 -6.73 -9.97
C ARG A 14 9.27 -6.93 -8.49
N ARG A 15 9.51 -8.14 -7.96
CA ARG A 15 9.41 -8.42 -6.51
C ARG A 15 10.46 -7.63 -5.73
N GLN A 16 11.68 -7.56 -6.23
CA GLN A 16 12.76 -6.80 -5.59
C GLN A 16 12.48 -5.29 -5.61
N GLU A 17 11.95 -4.76 -6.71
CA GLU A 17 11.48 -3.36 -6.77
C GLU A 17 10.38 -3.09 -5.74
N LEU A 18 9.37 -3.96 -5.64
CA LEU A 18 8.28 -3.80 -4.68
C LEU A 18 8.76 -3.86 -3.23
N ALA A 19 9.70 -4.76 -2.91
CA ALA A 19 10.30 -4.82 -1.58
C ALA A 19 11.00 -3.51 -1.20
N GLY A 20 11.78 -2.92 -2.11
CA GLY A 20 12.42 -1.62 -1.87
C GLY A 20 11.41 -0.47 -1.74
N LEU A 21 10.32 -0.52 -2.50
CA LEU A 21 9.23 0.47 -2.38
C LEU A 21 8.46 0.34 -1.05
N LEU A 22 8.24 -0.89 -0.57
CA LEU A 22 7.61 -1.16 0.72
C LEU A 22 8.47 -0.63 1.87
N GLU A 23 9.76 -0.96 1.88
CA GLU A 23 10.70 -0.46 2.90
C GLU A 23 10.74 1.07 2.94
N ALA A 24 10.80 1.72 1.77
CA ALA A 24 10.74 3.18 1.70
C ALA A 24 9.41 3.76 2.21
N SER A 25 8.29 3.07 1.94
CA SER A 25 6.96 3.46 2.41
C SER A 25 6.84 3.31 3.92
N GLU A 26 7.35 2.23 4.52
CA GLU A 26 7.40 2.05 5.97
C GLU A 26 8.23 3.15 6.64
N GLY A 27 9.38 3.50 6.06
CA GLY A 27 10.23 4.57 6.57
C GLY A 27 9.50 5.92 6.61
N ARG A 28 8.71 6.24 5.58
CA ARG A 28 7.89 7.46 5.55
C ARG A 28 6.75 7.42 6.57
N ILE A 29 6.06 6.28 6.70
CA ILE A 29 5.00 6.11 7.70
C ILE A 29 5.56 6.37 9.10
N ARG A 30 6.66 5.71 9.47
CA ARG A 30 7.30 5.91 10.78
C ARG A 30 7.73 7.35 11.01
N TYR A 31 8.23 8.03 9.96
CA TYR A 31 8.58 9.44 10.03
C TYR A 31 7.35 10.31 10.34
N TYR A 32 6.23 10.09 9.63
CA TYR A 32 5.01 10.86 9.84
C TYR A 32 4.35 10.58 11.19
N GLU A 33 4.32 9.32 11.65
CA GLU A 33 3.87 8.95 12.99
C GLU A 33 4.70 9.64 14.06
N TYR A 34 6.03 9.62 13.92
CA TYR A 34 6.93 10.31 14.86
C TYR A 34 6.66 11.81 14.92
N GLN A 35 6.45 12.47 13.78
CA GLN A 35 6.12 13.90 13.74
C GLN A 35 4.76 14.19 14.37
N LEU A 36 3.76 13.32 14.14
CA LEU A 36 2.43 13.46 14.75
C LEU A 36 2.50 13.36 16.27
N ASP A 37 3.30 12.43 16.80
CA ASP A 37 3.49 12.23 18.23
C ASP A 37 4.35 13.32 18.88
N ALA A 38 5.46 13.69 18.23
CA ALA A 38 6.40 14.68 18.76
C ALA A 38 5.80 16.08 18.83
N ASP A 39 4.96 16.44 17.85
CA ASP A 39 4.40 17.78 17.74
C ASP A 39 2.88 17.85 18.02
N ALA A 40 2.30 16.82 18.66
CA ALA A 40 0.87 16.72 18.97
C ALA A 40 0.31 17.91 19.76
N GLY A 41 1.16 18.67 20.48
CA GLY A 41 0.77 19.86 21.25
C GLY A 41 1.26 21.19 20.68
N THR A 42 2.08 21.18 19.62
CA THR A 42 2.77 22.36 19.06
C THR A 42 2.32 22.68 17.63
N LEU A 43 1.77 21.71 16.91
CA LEU A 43 1.22 21.95 15.57
C LEU A 43 -0.10 22.72 15.61
N SER A 44 -0.24 23.67 14.69
CA SER A 44 -1.56 24.20 14.34
C SER A 44 -2.42 23.06 13.76
N ALA A 45 -3.73 23.07 14.04
CA ALA A 45 -4.68 22.08 13.52
C ALA A 45 -4.53 21.80 12.02
N ALA A 46 -4.36 22.84 11.19
CA ALA A 46 -4.20 22.68 9.74
C ALA A 46 -2.94 21.86 9.34
N LYS A 47 -1.84 22.01 10.06
CA LYS A 47 -0.60 21.25 9.82
C LYS A 47 -0.74 19.81 10.32
N TYR A 48 -1.41 19.63 11.45
CA TYR A 48 -1.72 18.30 11.97
C TYR A 48 -2.58 17.51 10.98
N ASP A 49 -3.66 18.13 10.46
CA ASP A 49 -4.53 17.51 9.47
C ASP A 49 -3.79 17.19 8.16
N GLN A 50 -2.90 18.07 7.71
CA GLN A 50 -2.06 17.83 6.54
C GLN A 50 -1.14 16.63 6.76
N LEU A 51 -0.43 16.59 7.90
CA LEU A 51 0.50 15.52 8.25
C LEU A 51 -0.23 14.17 8.38
N LEU A 52 -1.41 14.19 8.98
CA LEU A 52 -2.28 13.02 9.08
C LEU A 52 -2.75 12.55 7.69
N ALA A 53 -3.07 13.47 6.78
CA ALA A 53 -3.43 13.13 5.39
C ALA A 53 -2.24 12.51 4.64
N GLU A 54 -1.03 13.03 4.80
CA GLU A 54 0.20 12.48 4.23
C GLU A 54 0.47 11.06 4.75
N CYS A 55 0.40 10.86 6.07
CA CYS A 55 0.54 9.56 6.71
C CYS A 55 -0.47 8.53 6.15
N ASN A 56 -1.75 8.91 6.09
CA ASN A 56 -2.81 8.08 5.52
C ASN A 56 -2.58 7.75 4.04
N SER A 57 -1.99 8.67 3.27
CA SER A 57 -1.67 8.43 1.86
C SER A 57 -0.57 7.39 1.68
N GLU A 58 0.46 7.42 2.53
CA GLU A 58 1.53 6.41 2.50
C GLU A 58 1.03 5.04 2.99
N TYR A 59 0.11 4.96 3.97
CA TYR A 59 -0.54 3.68 4.30
C TYR A 59 -1.31 3.08 3.13
N ARG A 60 -2.04 3.89 2.36
CA ARG A 60 -2.75 3.41 1.17
C ARG A 60 -1.78 2.89 0.12
N ARG A 61 -0.66 3.59 -0.07
CA ARG A 61 0.42 3.17 -0.97
C ARG A 61 1.05 1.87 -0.51
N TYR A 62 1.37 1.74 0.77
CA TYR A 62 1.92 0.53 1.37
C TYR A 62 0.99 -0.66 1.13
N ASN A 63 -0.31 -0.51 1.42
CA ASN A 63 -1.30 -1.56 1.18
C ASN A 63 -1.39 -1.95 -0.30
N GLN A 64 -1.32 -0.99 -1.23
CA GLN A 64 -1.31 -1.28 -2.67
C GLN A 64 -0.07 -2.07 -3.10
N LEU A 65 1.10 -1.73 -2.56
CA LEU A 65 2.35 -2.44 -2.82
C LEU A 65 2.32 -3.86 -2.28
N GLU A 66 1.75 -4.07 -1.08
CA GLU A 66 1.53 -5.41 -0.52
C GLU A 66 0.55 -6.23 -1.37
N GLU A 67 -0.56 -5.64 -1.82
CA GLU A 67 -1.51 -6.29 -2.72
C GLU A 67 -0.86 -6.70 -4.05
N GLU A 68 0.01 -5.84 -4.60
CA GLU A 68 0.76 -6.14 -5.82
C GLU A 68 1.76 -7.28 -5.60
N LEU A 69 2.48 -7.26 -4.47
CA LEU A 69 3.43 -8.31 -4.11
C LEU A 69 2.71 -9.65 -3.90
N GLU A 70 1.60 -9.66 -3.17
CA GLU A 70 0.79 -10.87 -2.96
C GLU A 70 0.23 -11.41 -4.29
N ALA A 71 -0.15 -10.53 -5.22
CA ALA A 71 -0.63 -10.94 -6.54
C ALA A 71 0.48 -11.56 -7.42
N LEU A 72 1.74 -11.20 -7.18
CA LEU A 72 2.91 -11.81 -7.82
C LEU A 72 3.29 -13.14 -7.17
N GLU A 73 3.15 -13.27 -5.85
CA GLU A 73 3.48 -14.50 -5.12
C GLU A 73 2.39 -15.57 -5.20
N LYS A 74 1.12 -15.16 -5.18
CA LYS A 74 -0.03 -16.08 -5.21
C LYS A 74 -0.82 -15.90 -6.51
N PRO A 75 -1.08 -16.97 -7.28
CA PRO A 75 -1.96 -16.86 -8.44
C PRO A 75 -3.34 -16.35 -8.00
N LYS A 76 -3.98 -15.47 -8.80
CA LYS A 76 -5.30 -14.83 -8.52
C LYS A 76 -6.44 -15.77 -8.09
N LYS A 77 -6.27 -17.09 -8.26
CA LYS A 77 -7.20 -18.14 -7.83
C LYS A 77 -6.89 -18.72 -6.44
N SER A 78 -5.92 -18.16 -5.70
CA SER A 78 -5.60 -18.64 -4.35
C SER A 78 -6.80 -18.43 -3.41
N PRO A 79 -7.02 -19.34 -2.45
CA PRO A 79 -8.14 -19.25 -1.51
C PRO A 79 -8.13 -17.95 -0.69
N GLU A 80 -6.96 -17.48 -0.26
CA GLU A 80 -6.80 -16.24 0.51
C GLU A 80 -7.23 -15.00 -0.27
N ASN A 81 -6.86 -14.89 -1.55
CA ASN A 81 -7.30 -13.76 -2.38
C ASN A 81 -8.81 -13.77 -2.63
N LYS A 82 -9.42 -14.96 -2.70
CA LYS A 82 -10.88 -15.11 -2.79
C LYS A 82 -11.59 -14.69 -1.51
N GLU A 83 -10.99 -14.97 -0.36
CA GLU A 83 -11.53 -14.63 0.96
C GLU A 83 -11.38 -13.14 1.31
N LYS A 84 -10.22 -12.53 1.02
CA LYS A 84 -10.02 -11.07 1.09
C LYS A 84 -11.05 -10.32 0.25
N ARG A 85 -11.29 -10.76 -0.99
CA ARG A 85 -12.34 -10.19 -1.86
C ARG A 85 -13.75 -10.32 -1.29
N ARG A 86 -14.07 -11.44 -0.61
CA ARG A 86 -15.37 -11.63 0.05
C ARG A 86 -15.54 -10.71 1.25
N LYS A 87 -14.49 -10.55 2.08
CA LYS A 87 -14.49 -9.66 3.25
C LYS A 87 -14.68 -8.20 2.86
N LEU A 88 -13.91 -7.72 1.88
CA LEU A 88 -14.06 -6.36 1.35
C LEU A 88 -15.44 -6.09 0.73
N ASN A 89 -16.03 -7.09 0.05
CA ASN A 89 -17.39 -6.94 -0.49
C ASN A 89 -18.45 -6.86 0.62
N ARG A 90 -18.25 -7.62 1.71
CA ARG A 90 -19.12 -7.60 2.88
C ARG A 90 -19.06 -6.25 3.60
N GLU A 91 -17.86 -5.75 3.86
CA GLU A 91 -17.66 -4.43 4.50
C GLU A 91 -18.22 -3.28 3.65
N ARG A 92 -18.10 -3.35 2.32
CA ARG A 92 -18.73 -2.37 1.40
C ARG A 92 -20.25 -2.41 1.45
N ARG A 93 -20.85 -3.60 1.55
CA ARG A 93 -22.31 -3.75 1.71
C ARG A 93 -22.80 -3.24 3.05
N GLU A 94 -22.03 -3.46 4.12
CA GLU A 94 -22.36 -2.97 5.46
C GLU A 94 -22.28 -1.44 5.54
N LYS A 95 -21.33 -0.80 4.84
CA LYS A 95 -21.23 0.67 4.73
C LYS A 95 -22.29 1.34 3.86
N ILE A 96 -22.90 0.63 2.92
CA ILE A 96 -23.98 1.18 2.06
C ILE A 96 -25.34 1.12 2.76
N ASN A 97 -25.49 0.25 3.77
CA ASN A 97 -26.73 0.06 4.51
C ASN A 97 -26.81 0.88 5.81
N TYR A 98 -25.93 1.88 5.99
CA TYR A 98 -25.92 2.80 7.13
C TYR A 98 -26.09 4.24 6.67
#